data_AF-A0A8T7BKP5-F1
#
_entry.id   AF-A0A8T7BKP5-F1
#
_cell.length_a   1.000
_cell.length_b   1.000
_cell.length_c   1.000
_cell.angle_alpha   90.00
_cell.angle_beta   90.00
_cell.angle_gamma   90.00
#
_symmetry.space_group_name_H-M   'P 1'
#
loop_
_entity.id
_entity.type
_entity.pdbx_description
1 polymer ?
#
loop_
_entity_poly.entity_id
_entity_poly.type
_entity_poly.pdbx_seq_one_letter_code
_entity_poly.pdbx_strand_id
1 'polypeptide(L)' 'MTGRKFLFVILTFVSQIPGSLADIVAADNARAAGDYETAISEYTSLAQAGNPVAQATLGYMLYVGEGVPQD' A
#
# COMPACT_ATOMS: atom_id res chain seq x y z
N MET A 1 -33.44 -26.26 -12.08
CA MET A 1 -32.77 -25.11 -12.75
C MET A 1 -32.24 -24.12 -11.71
N THR A 2 -31.22 -24.50 -10.92
CA THR A 2 -30.63 -23.60 -9.91
C THR A 2 -29.13 -23.90 -9.80
N GLY A 3 -28.32 -23.26 -10.65
CA GLY A 3 -26.87 -23.53 -10.67
C GLY A 3 -26.01 -22.50 -11.39
N ARG A 4 -26.53 -21.30 -11.69
CA ARG A 4 -25.78 -20.25 -12.43
C ARG A 4 -25.83 -18.86 -11.78
N LYS A 5 -26.35 -18.75 -10.56
CA LYS A 5 -26.43 -17.44 -9.87
C LYS A 5 -25.24 -17.16 -8.94
N PHE A 6 -24.59 -18.21 -8.42
CA PHE A 6 -23.40 -18.06 -7.58
C PHE A 6 -22.10 -17.85 -8.35
N LEU A 7 -22.04 -18.26 -9.62
CA LEU A 7 -20.82 -18.15 -10.43
C LEU A 7 -20.55 -16.73 -10.97
N PHE A 8 -21.52 -15.81 -10.86
CA PHE A 8 -21.38 -14.42 -11.33
C PHE A 8 -20.94 -13.42 -10.24
N VAL A 9 -21.03 -13.80 -8.96
CA VAL A 9 -20.75 -12.85 -7.85
C VAL A 9 -19.26 -12.77 -7.50
N ILE A 10 -18.45 -13.74 -7.92
CA ILE A 10 -17.01 -13.79 -7.60
C ILE A 10 -16.17 -12.94 -8.59
N LEU A 11 -16.72 -12.56 -9.75
CA LEU A 11 -15.95 -11.89 -10.82
C LEU A 11 -16.03 -10.34 -10.81
N THR A 12 -16.85 -9.73 -9.95
CA THR A 12 -17.04 -8.27 -9.94
C THR A 12 -16.25 -7.52 -8.86
N PHE A 13 -15.51 -8.22 -7.99
CA PHE A 13 -14.85 -7.58 -6.84
C PHE A 13 -13.39 -7.14 -7.07
N VAL A 14 -12.83 -7.36 -8.26
CA VAL A 14 -11.45 -6.96 -8.58
C VAL A 14 -11.37 -5.51 -9.14
N SER A 15 -12.49 -4.86 -9.44
CA SER A 15 -12.49 -3.52 -10.06
C SER A 15 -12.49 -2.34 -9.08
N GLN A 16 -12.47 -2.58 -7.76
CA GLN A 16 -12.38 -1.51 -6.76
C GLN A 16 -11.01 -1.54 -6.05
N ILE A 17 -9.91 -1.50 -6.80
CA ILE A 17 -8.61 -1.11 -6.23
C ILE A 17 -8.42 0.39 -6.50
N PRO A 18 -8.86 1.30 -5.60
CA PRO A 18 -8.33 2.65 -5.58
C PRO A 18 -6.92 2.56 -4.99
N GLY A 19 -5.96 2.14 -5.81
CA GLY A 19 -4.53 2.34 -5.56
C GLY A 19 -4.07 3.42 -6.52
N SER A 20 -4.49 4.67 -6.29
CA SER A 20 -4.14 5.74 -7.20
C SER A 20 -2.68 6.14 -6.95
N LEU A 21 -1.95 6.51 -8.01
CA LEU A 21 -0.60 7.07 -7.88
C LEU A 21 -0.58 8.38 -7.05
N ALA A 22 -1.74 9.01 -6.80
CA ALA A 22 -1.82 10.19 -5.96
C ALA A 22 -1.57 9.89 -4.48
N ASP A 23 -1.84 8.65 -4.03
CA ASP A 23 -1.75 8.30 -2.61
C ASP A 23 -0.30 8.11 -2.15
N ILE A 24 0.63 7.75 -3.05
CA ILE A 24 2.04 7.54 -2.68
C ILE A 24 2.80 8.86 -2.44
N VAL A 25 2.34 9.96 -3.04
CA VAL A 25 3.02 11.28 -2.94
C VAL A 25 3.05 11.77 -1.50
N ALA A 26 1.99 11.52 -0.72
CA ALA A 26 1.95 11.86 0.70
C ALA A 26 3.01 11.08 1.49
N ALA A 27 3.12 9.77 1.25
CA ALA A 27 4.14 8.92 1.87
C ALA A 27 5.57 9.35 1.49
N ASP A 28 5.80 9.64 0.20
CA ASP A 28 7.10 10.12 -0.30
C ASP A 28 7.48 11.46 0.32
N ASN A 29 6.52 12.39 0.45
CA ASN A 29 6.75 13.68 1.09
C ASN A 29 7.06 13.54 2.58
N ALA A 30 6.34 12.67 3.30
CA ALA A 30 6.62 12.39 4.71
C ALA A 30 8.03 11.78 4.88
N ARG A 31 8.40 10.82 4.04
CA ARG A 31 9.73 10.20 4.05
C ARG A 31 10.82 11.24 3.76
N ALA A 32 10.62 12.09 2.77
CA ALA A 32 11.55 13.16 2.42
C ALA A 32 11.68 14.23 3.53
N ALA A 33 10.63 14.46 4.31
CA ALA A 33 10.64 15.35 5.46
C ALA A 33 11.27 14.72 6.72
N GLY A 34 11.64 13.42 6.68
CA GLY A 34 12.14 12.67 7.83
C GLY A 34 11.05 12.28 8.83
N ASP A 35 9.78 12.48 8.49
CA ASP A 35 8.63 11.97 9.23
C ASP A 35 8.39 10.51 8.85
N TYR A 36 9.31 9.65 9.30
CA TYR A 36 9.31 8.25 8.91
C TYR A 36 8.16 7.46 9.53
N GLU A 37 7.64 7.87 10.68
CA GLU A 37 6.45 7.25 11.29
C GLU A 37 5.24 7.40 10.37
N THR A 38 4.98 8.62 9.90
CA THR A 38 3.91 8.89 8.94
C THR A 38 4.16 8.18 7.61
N ALA A 39 5.39 8.21 7.10
CA ALA A 39 5.74 7.53 5.85
C ALA A 39 5.49 6.02 5.91
N ILE A 40 5.95 5.35 6.98
CA ILE A 40 5.75 3.90 7.18
C ILE A 40 4.27 3.56 7.26
N SER A 41 3.48 4.37 7.97
CA SER A 41 2.02 4.18 8.07
C SER A 41 1.35 4.23 6.70
N GLU A 42 1.63 5.27 5.92
CA GLU A 42 1.03 5.47 4.59
C GLU A 42 1.48 4.38 3.60
N TYR A 43 2.78 4.07 3.53
CA TYR A 43 3.27 2.97 2.69
C TYR A 43 2.68 1.62 3.12
N THR A 44 2.43 1.38 4.40
CA THR A 44 1.79 0.15 4.89
C THR A 44 0.36 0.03 4.36
N SER A 45 -0.44 1.09 4.49
CA SER A 45 -1.80 1.13 3.97
C SER A 45 -1.83 0.86 2.45
N LEU A 46 -0.95 1.52 1.70
CA LEU A 46 -0.84 1.36 0.25
C LEU A 46 -0.33 -0.03 -0.16
N ALA A 47 0.63 -0.59 0.60
CA ALA A 47 1.14 -1.92 0.37
C ALA A 47 0.06 -2.99 0.59
N GLN A 48 -0.77 -2.83 1.62
CA GLN A 48 -1.93 -3.68 1.90
C GLN A 48 -3.01 -3.56 0.80
N ALA A 49 -3.17 -2.37 0.22
CA ALA A 49 -4.02 -2.15 -0.95
C ALA A 49 -3.45 -2.72 -2.27
N GLY A 50 -2.24 -3.31 -2.23
CA GLY A 50 -1.61 -3.94 -3.38
C GLY A 50 -0.78 -3.00 -4.25
N ASN A 51 -0.46 -1.79 -3.79
CA ASN A 51 0.42 -0.89 -4.53
C ASN A 51 1.86 -1.45 -4.53
N PRO A 52 2.41 -1.82 -5.71
CA PRO A 52 3.72 -2.47 -5.78
C PRO A 52 4.87 -1.52 -5.42
N VAL A 53 4.73 -0.22 -5.66
CA VAL A 53 5.75 0.78 -5.30
C VAL A 53 5.79 0.96 -3.79
N ALA A 54 4.64 1.01 -3.13
CA ALA A 54 4.58 1.08 -1.68
C ALA A 54 5.13 -0.19 -1.02
N GLN A 55 4.83 -1.38 -1.57
CA GLN A 55 5.41 -2.64 -1.10
C GLN A 55 6.94 -2.64 -1.19
N ALA A 56 7.49 -2.22 -2.34
CA ALA A 56 8.93 -2.14 -2.54
C ALA A 56 9.59 -1.11 -1.60
N THR A 57 8.98 0.06 -1.45
CA THR A 57 9.51 1.15 -0.64
C THR A 57 9.48 0.81 0.85
N LEU A 58 8.36 0.27 1.35
CA LEU A 58 8.26 -0.19 2.73
C LEU A 58 9.28 -1.30 3.03
N GLY A 59 9.44 -2.26 2.11
CA GLY A 59 10.44 -3.32 2.24
C GLY A 59 11.86 -2.78 2.31
N TYR A 60 12.19 -1.78 1.48
CA TYR A 60 13.48 -1.09 1.53
C TYR A 60 13.69 -0.37 2.85
N MET A 61 12.72 0.46 3.30
CA MET A 61 12.83 1.23 4.54
C MET A 61 13.09 0.31 5.74
N LEU A 62 12.35 -0.80 5.84
CA LEU A 62 12.52 -1.78 6.91
C LEU A 62 13.86 -2.54 6.82
N TYR A 63 14.34 -2.80 5.60
CA TYR A 63 15.63 -3.48 5.38
C TYR A 63 16.82 -2.62 5.80
N VAL A 64 16.83 -1.33 5.43
CA VAL A 64 17.93 -0.42 5.77
C VAL A 64 17.79 0.19 7.17
N GLY A 65 16.64 0.02 7.83
CA GLY A 65 16.33 0.66 9.11
C GLY A 65 16.06 2.17 8.98
N GLU A 66 15.59 2.63 7.82
CA GLU A 66 15.27 4.04 7.58
C GLU A 66 14.07 4.45 8.45
N GLY A 67 14.31 5.39 9.37
CA GLY A 67 13.31 5.83 10.33
C GLY A 67 13.19 4.98 11.59
N VAL A 68 14.02 3.96 11.75
CA VAL A 68 14.24 3.31 13.04
C VAL A 68 15.29 4.13 13.79
N PRO A 69 15.06 4.53 15.05
CA PRO A 69 16.10 5.16 15.85
C PRO A 69 17.34 4.27 15.89
N GLN A 70 18.45 4.76 15.36
CA GLN A 70 19.75 4.17 15.66
C GLN A 70 20.20 4.77 16.99
N ASP A 71 20.31 3.92 18.01
CA ASP A 71 20.86 4.27 19.33
C ASP A 71 22.28 4.88 19.25
#